data_AF-A0A9X0EBJ7-F1
#
_entry.id   AF-A0A9X0EBJ7-F1
#
_cell.length_a   1.000
_cell.length_b   1.000
_cell.length_c   1.000
_cell.angle_alpha   90.00
_cell.angle_beta   90.00
_cell.angle_gamma   90.00
#
_symmetry.space_group_name_H-M   'P 1'
#
loop_
_entity.id
_entity.type
_entity.pdbx_description
1 polymer ?
#
loop_
_entity_poly.entity_id
_entity_poly.type
_entity_poly.pdbx_seq_one_letter_code
_entity_poly.pdbx_strand_id
1 'polypeptide(L)'
;MSASAEKFTRQTLLDVTPLTPSLFTFRTTRDAGFRFTAGQFVRLGVTKPDGTTVWRAYSVVSSPFDEFLEFFSIVVPGGEFTSELSRLRQGDTLMVEKQATGYLTLDRFTDGRDLWMLSTGTGVAPFLSILQDFEVWEKFERIILVYSVRESQELAYQRLIAELTQREYLAEYAHKFRFIPTVTREAHPGALGGRITTLIDNGELERAAGVTLSPEYSRVMICGNPQMIEDTRAVLKTRDMRLALTRKPGQIAVENYW
;
A
#
# COMPACT_ATOMS: atom_id res chain seq x y z
N MET A 1 -17.27 35.46 -8.31
CA MET A 1 -16.43 34.57 -9.13
C MET A 1 -16.50 33.19 -8.50
N SER A 2 -17.15 32.22 -9.15
CA SER A 2 -17.42 30.92 -8.52
C SER A 2 -16.12 30.18 -8.28
N ALA A 3 -15.93 29.71 -7.04
CA ALA A 3 -14.92 28.70 -6.74
C ALA A 3 -15.15 27.51 -7.70
N SER A 4 -14.13 27.15 -8.48
CA SER A 4 -14.25 26.23 -9.61
C SER A 4 -14.88 24.88 -9.21
N ALA A 5 -15.91 24.49 -9.99
CA ALA A 5 -16.64 23.23 -9.95
C ALA A 5 -15.82 22.00 -10.38
N GLU A 6 -14.51 22.14 -10.58
CA GLU A 6 -13.63 21.04 -10.94
C GLU A 6 -13.49 20.03 -9.78
N LYS A 7 -13.68 18.74 -10.10
CA LYS A 7 -13.55 17.60 -9.17
C LYS A 7 -12.09 17.25 -8.82
N PHE A 8 -11.13 17.96 -9.37
CA PHE A 8 -9.71 17.73 -9.19
C PHE A 8 -8.94 19.04 -8.99
N THR A 9 -7.69 18.91 -8.59
CA THR A 9 -6.71 19.98 -8.50
C THR A 9 -5.50 19.63 -9.37
N ARG A 10 -4.74 20.63 -9.78
CA ARG A 10 -3.49 20.45 -10.52
C ARG A 10 -2.34 20.52 -9.54
N GLN A 11 -1.60 19.44 -9.42
CA GLN A 11 -0.45 19.32 -8.54
C GLN A 11 0.83 19.25 -9.37
N THR A 12 1.88 19.88 -8.88
CA THR A 12 3.19 19.90 -9.53
C THR A 12 3.98 18.67 -9.09
N LEU A 13 4.60 17.97 -10.03
CA LEU A 13 5.55 16.91 -9.74
C LEU A 13 6.81 17.50 -9.10
N LEU A 14 7.08 17.05 -7.89
CA LEU A 14 8.24 17.46 -7.09
C LEU A 14 9.45 16.58 -7.37
N ASP A 15 9.23 15.29 -7.57
CA ASP A 15 10.29 14.32 -7.84
C ASP A 15 9.72 13.09 -8.56
N VAL A 16 10.57 12.42 -9.35
CA VAL A 16 10.30 11.11 -9.97
C VAL A 16 11.57 10.28 -9.83
N THR A 17 11.51 9.25 -9.00
CA THR A 17 12.66 8.38 -8.70
C THR A 17 12.44 6.98 -9.30
N PRO A 18 13.18 6.61 -10.38
CA PRO A 18 13.22 5.25 -10.88
C PRO A 18 13.85 4.30 -9.86
N LEU A 19 13.26 3.12 -9.67
CA LEU A 19 13.78 2.06 -8.79
C LEU A 19 14.33 0.89 -9.60
N THR A 20 13.55 0.45 -10.60
CA THR A 20 13.92 -0.58 -11.57
C THR A 20 13.41 -0.13 -12.95
N PRO A 21 13.71 -0.83 -14.06
CA PRO A 21 13.13 -0.52 -15.37
C PRO A 21 11.59 -0.52 -15.38
N SER A 22 10.96 -1.23 -14.43
CA SER A 22 9.52 -1.38 -14.34
C SER A 22 8.91 -0.70 -13.10
N LEU A 23 9.68 -0.12 -12.19
CA LEU A 23 9.17 0.45 -10.94
C LEU A 23 9.73 1.84 -10.71
N PHE A 24 8.87 2.76 -10.29
CA PHE A 24 9.27 4.12 -9.95
C PHE A 24 8.33 4.72 -8.91
N THR A 25 8.83 5.71 -8.20
CA THR A 25 8.07 6.52 -7.25
C THR A 25 8.01 7.94 -7.76
N PHE A 26 6.99 8.69 -7.34
CA PHE A 26 6.91 10.10 -7.65
C PHE A 26 6.16 10.86 -6.56
N ARG A 27 6.55 12.12 -6.38
CA ARG A 27 5.94 13.04 -5.42
C ARG A 27 5.27 14.19 -6.13
N THR A 28 4.16 14.66 -5.60
CA THR A 28 3.51 15.90 -6.05
C THR A 28 3.34 16.86 -4.90
N THR A 29 3.14 18.14 -5.22
CA THR A 29 2.52 19.06 -4.27
C THR A 29 1.18 18.51 -3.77
N ARG A 30 0.71 19.04 -2.65
CA ARG A 30 -0.58 18.71 -2.06
C ARG A 30 -1.43 19.96 -1.97
N ASP A 31 -2.68 19.87 -2.41
CA ASP A 31 -3.65 20.94 -2.15
C ASP A 31 -3.88 21.08 -0.64
N ALA A 32 -3.86 22.31 -0.13
CA ALA A 32 -3.98 22.59 1.31
C ALA A 32 -5.29 22.07 1.93
N GLY A 33 -6.36 21.95 1.13
CA GLY A 33 -7.64 21.39 1.53
C GLY A 33 -7.74 19.86 1.37
N PHE A 34 -6.77 19.21 0.73
CA PHE A 34 -6.82 17.77 0.50
C PHE A 34 -6.60 16.98 1.80
N ARG A 35 -7.56 16.09 2.09
CA ARG A 35 -7.54 15.19 3.25
C ARG A 35 -7.80 13.77 2.77
N PHE A 36 -7.12 12.81 3.38
CA PHE A 36 -7.29 11.40 3.14
C PHE A 36 -6.99 10.62 4.41
N THR A 37 -7.51 9.41 4.51
CA THR A 37 -7.21 8.47 5.59
C THR A 37 -6.09 7.54 5.10
N ALA A 38 -5.13 7.22 5.98
CA ALA A 38 -4.05 6.30 5.63
C ALA A 38 -4.58 4.97 5.07
N GLY A 39 -4.00 4.53 3.96
CA GLY A 39 -4.44 3.35 3.21
C GLY A 39 -5.45 3.63 2.09
N GLN A 40 -5.93 4.87 1.93
CA GLN A 40 -6.76 5.25 0.78
C GLN A 40 -5.96 5.48 -0.50
N PHE A 41 -6.68 5.49 -1.61
CA PHE A 41 -6.20 5.87 -2.93
C PHE A 41 -6.90 7.12 -3.47
N VAL A 42 -6.28 7.75 -4.46
CA VAL A 42 -6.86 8.87 -5.21
C VAL A 42 -6.72 8.58 -6.70
N ARG A 43 -7.62 9.15 -7.51
CA ARG A 43 -7.47 9.08 -8.98
C ARG A 43 -6.55 10.20 -9.45
N LEU A 44 -5.54 9.79 -10.20
CA LEU A 44 -4.59 10.66 -10.87
C LEU A 44 -4.95 10.74 -12.34
N GLY A 45 -4.82 11.93 -12.92
CA GLY A 45 -5.18 12.21 -14.31
C GLY A 45 -3.98 12.75 -15.10
N VAL A 46 -3.75 12.19 -16.28
CA VAL A 46 -2.76 12.66 -17.26
C VAL A 46 -3.46 12.97 -18.58
N THR A 47 -3.06 14.08 -19.22
CA THR A 47 -3.57 14.46 -20.54
C THR A 47 -2.71 13.82 -21.62
N LYS A 48 -3.33 13.09 -22.54
CA LYS A 48 -2.70 12.51 -23.72
C LYS A 48 -2.43 13.57 -24.79
N PRO A 49 -1.54 13.29 -25.76
CA PRO A 49 -1.29 14.17 -26.90
C PRO A 49 -2.54 14.50 -27.75
N ASP A 50 -3.54 13.61 -27.76
CA ASP A 50 -4.83 13.81 -28.45
C ASP A 50 -5.81 14.72 -27.69
N GLY A 51 -5.41 15.24 -26.52
CA GLY A 51 -6.21 16.10 -25.66
C GLY A 51 -7.14 15.36 -24.70
N THR A 52 -7.23 14.03 -24.78
CA THR A 52 -8.06 13.23 -23.85
C THR A 52 -7.35 13.03 -22.51
N THR A 53 -8.11 12.90 -21.41
CA THR A 53 -7.55 12.61 -20.09
C THR A 53 -7.73 11.16 -19.72
N VAL A 54 -6.64 10.51 -19.30
CA VAL A 54 -6.68 9.16 -18.71
C VAL A 54 -6.56 9.27 -17.21
N TRP A 55 -7.45 8.57 -16.50
CA TRP A 55 -7.47 8.51 -15.05
C TRP A 55 -7.14 7.12 -14.53
N ARG A 56 -6.32 7.03 -13.48
CA ARG A 56 -6.01 5.76 -12.80
C ARG A 56 -5.96 5.97 -11.29
N ALA A 57 -6.39 4.96 -10.55
CA ALA A 57 -6.31 4.96 -9.09
C ALA A 57 -4.88 4.65 -8.64
N TYR A 58 -4.40 5.39 -7.65
CA TYR A 58 -3.11 5.18 -7.00
C TYR A 58 -3.28 5.33 -5.49
N SER A 59 -2.92 4.28 -4.74
CA SER A 59 -2.83 4.36 -3.29
C SER A 59 -1.77 5.39 -2.90
N VAL A 60 -2.10 6.23 -1.93
CA VAL A 60 -1.17 7.23 -1.42
C VAL A 60 -0.15 6.51 -0.53
N VAL A 61 1.14 6.75 -0.77
CA VAL A 61 2.26 6.19 0.01
C VAL A 61 2.58 7.07 1.22
N SER A 62 2.52 8.40 1.04
CA SER A 62 2.88 9.37 2.07
C SER A 62 1.91 9.34 3.26
N SER A 63 2.33 9.93 4.38
CA SER A 63 1.50 10.10 5.56
C SER A 63 0.34 11.08 5.28
N PRO A 64 -0.85 10.89 5.88
CA PRO A 64 -1.91 11.91 5.90
C PRO A 64 -1.47 13.28 6.40
N PHE A 65 -0.34 13.36 7.12
CA PHE A 65 0.22 14.58 7.68
C PHE A 65 1.34 15.21 6.84
N ASP A 66 1.84 14.54 5.79
CA ASP A 66 2.88 15.09 4.92
C ASP A 66 2.34 16.24 4.04
N GLU A 67 3.17 17.24 3.77
CA GLU A 67 2.83 18.38 2.90
C GLU A 67 2.88 18.04 1.40
N PHE A 68 3.19 16.78 1.06
CA PHE A 68 3.25 16.25 -0.30
C PHE A 68 2.45 14.95 -0.42
N LEU A 69 2.11 14.59 -1.65
CA LEU A 69 1.56 13.27 -1.97
C LEU A 69 2.64 12.43 -2.63
N GLU A 70 2.87 11.21 -2.14
CA GLU A 70 3.78 10.25 -2.76
C GLU A 70 3.02 9.04 -3.29
N PHE A 71 3.45 8.54 -4.44
CA PHE A 71 2.83 7.43 -5.15
C PHE A 71 3.88 6.43 -5.63
N PHE A 72 3.49 5.16 -5.69
CA PHE A 72 4.31 4.07 -6.18
C PHE A 72 3.68 3.44 -7.41
N SER A 73 4.41 3.41 -8.52
CA SER A 73 3.91 2.92 -9.80
C SER A 73 4.77 1.83 -10.40
N ILE A 74 4.09 0.93 -11.10
CA ILE A 74 4.69 0.00 -12.03
C ILE A 74 4.54 0.57 -13.45
N VAL A 75 5.55 0.38 -14.30
CA VAL A 75 5.46 0.63 -15.74
C VAL A 75 4.78 -0.58 -16.37
N VAL A 76 3.61 -0.35 -16.96
CA VAL A 76 2.88 -1.36 -17.73
C VAL A 76 3.24 -1.14 -19.20
N PRO A 77 3.89 -2.10 -19.89
CA PRO A 77 4.17 -1.97 -21.32
C PRO A 77 2.88 -1.72 -22.12
N GLY A 78 2.86 -0.64 -22.91
CA GLY A 78 1.67 -0.22 -23.66
C GLY A 78 0.53 0.34 -22.81
N GLY A 79 0.73 0.54 -21.50
CA GLY A 79 -0.27 1.10 -20.61
C GLY A 79 -0.50 2.58 -20.88
N GLU A 80 -1.76 2.97 -21.14
CA GLU A 80 -2.10 4.34 -21.55
C GLU A 80 -1.67 5.41 -20.53
N PHE A 81 -1.82 5.12 -19.23
CA PHE A 81 -1.52 6.07 -18.18
C PHE A 81 -0.03 6.12 -17.86
N THR A 82 0.59 4.96 -17.68
CA THR A 82 1.99 4.83 -17.31
C THR A 82 2.92 5.28 -18.44
N SER A 83 2.50 5.14 -19.70
CA SER A 83 3.22 5.71 -20.85
C SER A 83 3.30 7.23 -20.76
N GLU A 84 2.20 7.92 -20.46
CA GLU A 84 2.21 9.38 -20.29
C GLU A 84 2.89 9.81 -18.99
N LEU A 85 2.65 9.10 -17.88
CA LEU A 85 3.31 9.36 -16.60
C LEU A 85 4.85 9.24 -16.71
N SER A 86 5.36 8.28 -17.49
CA SER A 86 6.79 8.11 -17.73
C SER A 86 7.44 9.27 -18.52
N ARG A 87 6.63 10.10 -19.20
CA ARG A 87 7.10 11.30 -19.90
C ARG A 87 7.17 12.52 -18.99
N LEU A 88 6.43 12.51 -17.88
CA LEU A 88 6.43 13.61 -16.94
C LEU A 88 7.78 13.72 -16.22
N ARG A 89 8.16 14.95 -15.88
CA ARG A 89 9.38 15.33 -15.17
C ARG A 89 9.01 16.23 -14.01
N GLN A 90 9.99 16.46 -13.14
CA GLN A 90 9.87 17.48 -12.09
C GLN A 90 9.44 18.82 -12.72
N GLY A 91 8.46 19.48 -12.09
CA GLY A 91 7.85 20.73 -12.59
C GLY A 91 6.61 20.52 -13.44
N ASP A 92 6.40 19.32 -14.01
CA ASP A 92 5.19 19.03 -14.78
C ASP A 92 3.95 18.92 -13.88
N THR A 93 2.78 19.03 -14.49
CA THR A 93 1.49 19.01 -13.78
C THR A 93 0.81 17.66 -13.90
N LEU A 94 0.27 17.18 -12.78
CA LEU A 94 -0.60 16.01 -12.68
C LEU A 94 -1.95 16.43 -12.10
N MET A 95 -3.04 15.86 -12.60
CA MET A 95 -4.37 16.10 -12.01
C MET A 95 -4.60 15.12 -10.85
N VAL A 96 -5.05 15.63 -9.70
CA VAL A 96 -5.36 14.84 -8.50
C VAL A 96 -6.80 15.11 -8.12
N GLU A 97 -7.66 14.08 -8.13
CA GLU A 97 -9.05 14.23 -7.67
C GLU A 97 -9.08 14.75 -6.22
N LYS A 98 -10.05 15.62 -5.92
CA LYS A 98 -10.17 16.26 -4.59
C LYS A 98 -10.60 15.30 -3.49
N GLN A 99 -11.13 14.14 -3.86
CA GLN A 99 -11.68 13.16 -2.94
C GLN A 99 -10.84 11.88 -2.99
N ALA A 100 -10.23 11.53 -1.86
CA ALA A 100 -9.66 10.20 -1.66
C ALA A 100 -10.78 9.17 -1.41
N THR A 101 -10.55 7.94 -1.86
CA THR A 101 -11.49 6.82 -1.79
C THR A 101 -10.76 5.54 -1.39
N GLY A 102 -11.51 4.49 -1.07
CA GLY A 102 -10.95 3.21 -0.66
C GLY A 102 -11.28 2.89 0.78
N TYR A 103 -11.30 1.60 1.08
CA TYR A 103 -11.71 1.07 2.38
C TYR A 103 -10.66 0.19 3.03
N LEU A 104 -9.44 0.19 2.49
CA LEU A 104 -8.29 -0.46 3.09
C LEU A 104 -7.73 0.44 4.21
N THR A 105 -8.59 0.80 5.17
CA THR A 105 -8.28 1.66 6.32
C THR A 105 -8.50 0.90 7.62
N LEU A 106 -7.94 1.41 8.73
CA LEU A 106 -8.05 0.76 10.04
C LEU A 106 -9.50 0.69 10.56
N ASP A 107 -10.37 1.63 10.16
CA ASP A 107 -11.80 1.67 10.51
C ASP A 107 -12.58 0.45 10.03
N ARG A 108 -11.98 -0.38 9.16
CA ARG A 108 -12.57 -1.63 8.71
C ARG A 108 -12.67 -2.66 9.84
N PHE A 109 -11.90 -2.51 10.90
CA PHE A 109 -11.85 -3.43 12.03
C PHE A 109 -12.31 -2.74 13.31
N THR A 110 -13.21 -3.39 14.05
CA THR A 110 -13.75 -2.90 15.32
C THR A 110 -12.92 -3.33 16.54
N ASP A 111 -12.04 -4.30 16.33
CA ASP A 111 -11.28 -5.03 17.34
C ASP A 111 -10.11 -5.75 16.65
N GLY A 112 -9.32 -6.49 17.43
CA GLY A 112 -8.17 -7.26 16.97
C GLY A 112 -6.88 -6.81 17.63
N ARG A 113 -5.97 -7.76 17.79
CA ARG A 113 -4.70 -7.55 18.48
C ARG A 113 -3.53 -7.44 17.52
N ASP A 114 -3.54 -8.30 16.49
CA ASP A 114 -2.44 -8.46 15.56
C ASP A 114 -2.88 -8.00 14.15
N LEU A 115 -2.25 -6.96 13.61
CA LEU A 115 -2.49 -6.49 12.25
C LEU A 115 -1.52 -7.15 11.28
N TRP A 116 -2.05 -7.83 10.27
CA TRP A 116 -1.31 -8.42 9.17
C TRP A 116 -1.56 -7.65 7.89
N MET A 117 -0.51 -7.15 7.26
CA MET A 117 -0.55 -6.41 6.01
C MET A 117 0.15 -7.23 4.93
N LEU A 118 -0.62 -7.88 4.07
CA LEU A 118 -0.14 -8.81 3.05
C LEU A 118 -0.13 -8.12 1.69
N SER A 119 1.06 -7.84 1.16
CA SER A 119 1.23 -7.10 -0.09
C SER A 119 2.03 -7.84 -1.15
N THR A 120 1.71 -7.59 -2.42
CA THR A 120 2.59 -7.91 -3.54
C THR A 120 2.91 -6.68 -4.37
N GLY A 121 4.18 -6.51 -4.76
CA GLY A 121 4.61 -5.44 -5.67
C GLY A 121 4.20 -4.04 -5.20
N THR A 122 3.54 -3.26 -6.06
CA THR A 122 3.09 -1.91 -5.70
C THR A 122 1.95 -1.88 -4.67
N GLY A 123 1.34 -3.03 -4.36
CA GLY A 123 0.31 -3.19 -3.31
C GLY A 123 0.78 -2.88 -1.89
N VAL A 124 2.09 -2.64 -1.69
CA VAL A 124 2.64 -2.19 -0.41
C VAL A 124 2.29 -0.73 -0.09
N ALA A 125 1.99 0.09 -1.11
CA ALA A 125 1.77 1.53 -0.96
C ALA A 125 0.77 1.94 0.14
N PRO A 126 -0.47 1.39 0.22
CA PRO A 126 -1.40 1.78 1.28
C PRO A 126 -0.87 1.43 2.68
N PHE A 127 -0.10 0.35 2.80
CA PHE A 127 0.49 -0.06 4.09
C PHE A 127 1.63 0.85 4.53
N LEU A 128 2.39 1.41 3.59
CA LEU A 128 3.40 2.43 3.91
C LEU A 128 2.75 3.71 4.44
N SER A 129 1.58 4.09 3.93
CA SER A 129 0.83 5.22 4.48
C SER A 129 0.31 4.91 5.89
N ILE A 130 -0.29 3.73 6.09
CA ILE A 130 -0.78 3.28 7.41
C ILE A 130 0.36 3.24 8.44
N LEU A 131 1.51 2.69 8.08
CA LEU A 131 2.66 2.55 8.99
C LEU A 131 3.27 3.90 9.40
N GLN A 132 3.05 4.96 8.63
CA GLN A 132 3.51 6.32 8.96
C GLN A 132 2.51 7.09 9.83
N ASP A 133 1.30 6.57 10.03
CA ASP A 133 0.30 7.10 10.95
C ASP A 133 0.50 6.50 12.34
N PHE A 134 0.47 7.32 13.39
CA PHE A 134 0.64 6.84 14.77
C PHE A 134 -0.51 5.91 15.21
N GLU A 135 -1.71 6.09 14.64
CA GLU A 135 -2.91 5.34 15.01
C GLU A 135 -2.73 3.82 14.96
N VAL A 136 -1.98 3.30 13.97
CA VAL A 136 -1.73 1.85 13.86
C VAL A 136 -0.88 1.31 15.02
N TRP A 137 0.06 2.10 15.51
CA TRP A 137 0.98 1.75 16.60
C TRP A 137 0.31 1.79 17.96
N GLU A 138 -0.69 2.65 18.11
CA GLU A 138 -1.55 2.70 19.29
C GLU A 138 -2.53 1.51 19.30
N LYS A 139 -3.22 1.25 18.18
CA LYS A 139 -4.32 0.28 18.10
C LYS A 139 -3.89 -1.19 18.22
N PHE A 140 -2.72 -1.57 17.72
CA PHE A 140 -2.32 -2.97 17.63
C PHE A 140 -1.14 -3.30 18.56
N GLU A 141 -1.10 -4.54 19.06
CA GLU A 141 0.04 -5.05 19.83
C GLU A 141 1.12 -5.65 18.93
N ARG A 142 0.73 -6.15 17.74
CA ARG A 142 1.65 -6.65 16.72
C ARG A 142 1.26 -6.11 15.36
N ILE A 143 2.26 -5.66 14.61
CA ILE A 143 2.09 -5.13 13.25
C ILE A 143 3.04 -5.92 12.34
N ILE A 144 2.49 -6.70 11.43
CA ILE A 144 3.24 -7.59 10.54
C ILE A 144 3.05 -7.09 9.11
N LEU A 145 4.12 -6.56 8.51
CA LEU A 145 4.16 -6.24 7.09
C LEU A 145 4.81 -7.39 6.33
N VAL A 146 4.03 -8.04 5.45
CA VAL A 146 4.52 -9.04 4.51
C VAL A 146 4.60 -8.40 3.13
N TYR A 147 5.79 -8.33 2.56
CA TYR A 147 6.02 -7.68 1.27
C TYR A 147 6.62 -8.66 0.26
N SER A 148 5.78 -9.16 -0.64
CA SER A 148 6.15 -10.16 -1.63
C SER A 148 6.48 -9.54 -2.99
N VAL A 149 7.63 -9.90 -3.54
CA VAL A 149 8.08 -9.49 -4.88
C VAL A 149 8.62 -10.67 -5.70
N ARG A 150 8.89 -10.46 -6.98
CA ARG A 150 9.46 -11.51 -7.84
C ARG A 150 10.95 -11.62 -7.59
N GLU A 151 11.64 -10.50 -7.66
CA GLU A 151 13.09 -10.39 -7.55
C GLU A 151 13.43 -9.38 -6.45
N SER A 152 14.56 -9.57 -5.76
CA SER A 152 14.95 -8.76 -4.61
C SER A 152 15.13 -7.28 -4.94
N GLN A 153 15.53 -6.96 -6.17
CA GLN A 153 15.61 -5.57 -6.67
C GLN A 153 14.26 -4.83 -6.67
N GLU A 154 13.12 -5.55 -6.64
CA GLU A 154 11.79 -4.96 -6.59
C GLU A 154 11.35 -4.62 -5.15
N LEU A 155 12.12 -4.97 -4.11
CA LEU A 155 11.87 -4.58 -2.71
C LEU A 155 12.09 -3.07 -2.53
N ALA A 156 11.08 -2.29 -2.90
CA ALA A 156 11.06 -0.85 -2.75
C ALA A 156 10.90 -0.43 -1.27
N TYR A 157 11.19 0.83 -0.95
CA TYR A 157 10.95 1.43 0.37
C TYR A 157 11.61 0.74 1.58
N GLN A 158 12.58 -0.16 1.37
CA GLN A 158 13.28 -0.83 2.49
C GLN A 158 13.89 0.17 3.49
N ARG A 159 14.44 1.28 2.98
CA ARG A 159 14.95 2.36 3.83
C ARG A 159 13.86 2.99 4.69
N LEU A 160 12.74 3.39 4.08
CA LEU A 160 11.59 3.93 4.82
C LEU A 160 11.12 2.94 5.89
N ILE A 161 10.94 1.67 5.53
CA ILE A 161 10.48 0.62 6.44
C ILE A 161 11.43 0.46 7.63
N ALA A 162 12.75 0.48 7.38
CA ALA A 162 13.76 0.38 8.44
C ALA A 162 13.80 1.63 9.33
N GLU A 163 13.58 2.82 8.77
CA GLU A 163 13.59 4.09 9.50
C GLU A 163 12.34 4.29 10.37
N LEU A 164 11.20 3.66 10.05
CA LEU A 164 9.95 3.78 10.82
C LEU A 164 10.16 3.52 12.31
N THR A 165 10.85 2.43 12.66
CA THR A 165 11.09 2.03 14.06
C THR A 165 12.16 2.87 14.76
N GLN A 166 12.85 3.74 14.01
CA GLN A 166 13.88 4.64 14.53
C GLN A 166 13.37 6.07 14.75
N ARG A 167 12.16 6.39 14.27
CA ARG A 167 11.54 7.71 14.50
C ARG A 167 11.29 7.90 15.99
N GLU A 168 11.62 9.08 16.51
CA GLU A 168 11.54 9.40 17.93
C GLU A 168 10.17 9.04 18.54
N TYR A 169 9.07 9.38 17.85
CA TYR A 169 7.69 9.11 18.29
C TYR A 169 7.22 7.66 18.09
N LEU A 170 8.01 6.79 17.44
CA LEU A 170 7.70 5.37 17.23
C LEU A 170 8.68 4.42 17.91
N ALA A 171 9.82 4.94 18.40
CA ALA A 171 10.92 4.13 18.91
C ALA A 171 10.48 3.20 20.06
N GLU A 172 9.61 3.66 20.96
CA GLU A 172 9.08 2.84 22.05
C GLU A 172 8.15 1.71 21.55
N TYR A 173 7.50 1.91 20.40
CA TYR A 173 6.59 0.95 19.76
C TYR A 173 7.31 0.00 18.80
N ALA A 174 8.61 0.20 18.54
CA ALA A 174 9.39 -0.56 17.57
C ALA A 174 9.30 -2.09 17.76
N HIS A 175 9.18 -2.54 19.02
CA HIS A 175 9.06 -3.95 19.37
C HIS A 175 7.80 -4.63 18.79
N LYS A 176 6.74 -3.86 18.50
CA LYS A 176 5.48 -4.32 17.93
C LYS A 176 5.59 -4.69 16.44
N PHE A 177 6.56 -4.13 15.73
CA PHE A 177 6.65 -4.26 14.27
C PHE A 177 7.52 -5.43 13.82
N ARG A 178 7.06 -6.12 12.78
CA ARG A 178 7.77 -7.18 12.08
C ARG A 178 7.63 -6.97 10.58
N PHE A 179 8.77 -6.82 9.91
CA PHE A 179 8.84 -6.78 8.46
C PHE A 179 9.32 -8.14 7.92
N ILE A 180 8.56 -8.71 7.00
CA ILE A 180 8.83 -10.01 6.39
C ILE A 180 8.83 -9.82 4.86
N PRO A 181 10.00 -9.59 4.24
CA PRO A 181 10.10 -9.61 2.79
C PRO A 181 10.00 -11.05 2.26
N THR A 182 9.35 -11.23 1.12
CA THR A 182 9.35 -12.50 0.39
C THR A 182 9.77 -12.29 -1.05
N VAL A 183 10.66 -13.16 -1.54
CA VAL A 183 11.17 -13.12 -2.92
C VAL A 183 10.84 -14.46 -3.57
N THR A 184 10.17 -14.42 -4.72
CA THR A 184 9.52 -15.62 -5.29
C THR A 184 10.31 -16.29 -6.40
N ARG A 185 11.31 -15.61 -7.00
CA ARG A 185 12.07 -16.13 -8.15
C ARG A 185 13.56 -16.33 -7.91
N GLU A 186 14.07 -15.91 -6.75
CA GLU A 186 15.46 -16.11 -6.37
C GLU A 186 15.60 -16.24 -4.85
N ALA A 187 16.72 -16.82 -4.40
CA ALA A 187 17.08 -16.80 -3.00
C ALA A 187 17.66 -15.43 -2.63
N HIS A 188 17.20 -14.86 -1.52
CA HIS A 188 17.70 -13.58 -1.03
C HIS A 188 17.87 -13.64 0.50
N PRO A 189 19.07 -13.34 1.04
CA PRO A 189 19.29 -13.32 2.48
C PRO A 189 18.31 -12.38 3.20
N GLY A 190 17.73 -12.85 4.30
CA GLY A 190 16.76 -12.07 5.08
C GLY A 190 15.34 -12.03 4.51
N ALA A 191 15.06 -12.70 3.38
CA ALA A 191 13.73 -12.86 2.83
C ALA A 191 13.28 -14.34 2.81
N LEU A 192 11.97 -14.57 2.95
CA LEU A 192 11.39 -15.88 2.73
C LEU A 192 11.30 -16.20 1.23
N GLY A 193 11.53 -17.46 0.88
CA GLY A 193 11.39 -17.95 -0.49
C GLY A 193 9.98 -18.50 -0.73
N GLY A 194 9.17 -17.82 -1.53
CA GLY A 194 7.85 -18.33 -1.94
C GLY A 194 6.71 -17.31 -1.89
N ARG A 195 5.56 -17.74 -2.41
CA ARG A 195 4.33 -16.95 -2.43
C ARG A 195 3.69 -16.96 -1.05
N ILE A 196 3.01 -15.87 -0.69
CA ILE A 196 2.35 -15.68 0.61
C ILE A 196 1.48 -16.88 0.99
N THR A 197 0.69 -17.41 0.06
CA THR A 197 -0.20 -18.56 0.29
C THR A 197 0.56 -19.82 0.69
N THR A 198 1.60 -20.18 -0.06
CA THR A 198 2.48 -21.32 0.28
C THR A 198 3.12 -21.15 1.65
N LEU A 199 3.54 -19.93 2.00
CA LEU A 199 4.18 -19.63 3.29
C LEU A 199 3.17 -19.66 4.46
N ILE A 200 1.89 -19.39 4.21
CA ILE A 200 0.82 -19.59 5.19
C ILE A 200 0.56 -21.09 5.36
N ASP A 201 0.44 -21.84 4.26
CA ASP A 201 0.10 -23.27 4.29
C ASP A 201 1.17 -24.12 4.98
N ASN A 202 2.45 -23.83 4.74
CA ASN A 202 3.57 -24.55 5.37
C ASN A 202 3.99 -23.98 6.74
N GLY A 203 3.31 -22.92 7.21
CA GLY A 203 3.54 -22.26 8.48
C GLY A 203 4.83 -21.44 8.59
N GLU A 204 5.60 -21.26 7.51
CA GLU A 204 6.82 -20.43 7.54
C GLU A 204 6.51 -18.98 7.84
N LEU A 205 5.40 -18.45 7.31
CA LEU A 205 5.02 -17.05 7.53
C LEU A 205 4.74 -16.77 9.00
N GLU A 206 4.00 -17.66 9.67
CA GLU A 206 3.67 -17.55 11.09
C GLU A 206 4.89 -17.74 11.98
N ARG A 207 5.80 -18.67 11.61
CA ARG A 207 7.10 -18.82 12.29
C ARG A 207 7.95 -17.56 12.19
N ALA A 208 8.03 -16.95 11.00
CA ALA A 208 8.79 -15.72 10.79
C ALA A 208 8.16 -14.52 11.53
N ALA A 209 6.83 -14.46 11.60
CA ALA A 209 6.11 -13.43 12.36
C ALA A 209 6.19 -13.62 13.88
N GLY A 210 6.41 -14.85 14.36
CA GLY A 210 6.34 -15.20 15.77
C GLY A 210 4.92 -15.17 16.34
N VAL A 211 3.90 -15.21 15.48
CA VAL A 211 2.48 -15.19 15.86
C VAL A 211 1.64 -15.93 14.81
N THR A 212 0.59 -16.62 15.26
CA THR A 212 -0.32 -17.38 14.40
C THR A 212 -1.47 -16.53 13.89
N LEU A 213 -1.88 -16.76 12.65
CA LEU A 213 -3.11 -16.22 12.08
C LEU A 213 -4.32 -16.90 12.71
N SER A 214 -5.14 -16.12 13.41
CA SER A 214 -6.36 -16.62 14.07
C SER A 214 -7.53 -15.65 13.89
N PRO A 215 -8.77 -16.15 13.81
CA PRO A 215 -9.95 -15.30 13.65
C PRO A 215 -10.22 -14.40 14.87
N GLU A 216 -9.78 -14.81 16.05
CA GLU A 216 -9.91 -14.05 17.29
C GLU A 216 -9.00 -12.82 17.28
N TYR A 217 -7.69 -13.02 17.10
CA TYR A 217 -6.71 -11.95 17.29
C TYR A 217 -6.30 -11.22 16.02
N SER A 218 -6.34 -11.87 14.86
CA SER A 218 -5.73 -11.35 13.65
C SER A 218 -6.71 -10.53 12.81
N ARG A 219 -6.26 -9.35 12.36
CA ARG A 219 -6.91 -8.54 11.32
C ARG A 219 -5.97 -8.46 10.14
N VAL A 220 -6.48 -8.80 8.95
CA VAL A 220 -5.67 -9.03 7.76
C VAL A 220 -6.09 -8.07 6.67
N MET A 221 -5.18 -7.19 6.27
CA MET A 221 -5.32 -6.33 5.10
C MET A 221 -4.54 -6.95 3.95
N ILE A 222 -5.14 -7.06 2.76
CA ILE A 222 -4.52 -7.69 1.59
C ILE A 222 -4.59 -6.72 0.41
N CYS A 223 -3.45 -6.47 -0.24
CA CYS A 223 -3.38 -5.56 -1.37
C CYS A 223 -2.34 -5.98 -2.42
N GLY A 224 -2.69 -5.85 -3.71
CA GLY A 224 -1.79 -6.16 -4.81
C GLY A 224 -2.43 -6.99 -5.92
N ASN A 225 -1.76 -8.06 -6.35
CA ASN A 225 -2.19 -8.87 -7.48
C ASN A 225 -3.54 -9.57 -7.17
N PRO A 226 -4.54 -9.48 -8.07
CA PRO A 226 -5.87 -10.06 -7.84
C PRO A 226 -5.85 -11.56 -7.55
N GLN A 227 -4.98 -12.33 -8.20
CA GLN A 227 -4.84 -13.76 -7.94
C GLN A 227 -4.30 -14.02 -6.53
N MET A 228 -3.31 -13.24 -6.09
CA MET A 228 -2.81 -13.36 -4.71
C MET A 228 -3.91 -13.06 -3.69
N ILE A 229 -4.74 -12.04 -3.95
CA ILE A 229 -5.85 -11.67 -3.08
C ILE A 229 -6.89 -12.80 -3.02
N GLU A 230 -7.28 -13.36 -4.17
CA GLU A 230 -8.22 -14.47 -4.24
C GLU A 230 -7.71 -15.71 -3.50
N ASP A 231 -6.48 -16.14 -3.82
CA ASP A 231 -5.88 -17.33 -3.24
C ASP A 231 -5.71 -17.16 -1.71
N THR A 232 -5.22 -16.00 -1.26
CA THR A 232 -5.04 -15.72 0.17
C THR A 232 -6.36 -15.70 0.91
N ARG A 233 -7.42 -15.13 0.32
CA ARG A 233 -8.76 -15.19 0.90
C ARG A 233 -9.29 -16.61 1.00
N ALA A 234 -9.00 -17.46 0.01
CA ALA A 234 -9.39 -18.87 0.06
C ALA A 234 -8.69 -19.61 1.21
N VAL A 235 -7.39 -19.40 1.38
CA VAL A 235 -6.60 -19.96 2.49
C VAL A 235 -7.11 -19.45 3.84
N LEU A 236 -7.35 -18.15 4.00
CA LEU A 236 -7.84 -17.59 5.27
C LEU A 236 -9.27 -18.04 5.61
N LYS A 237 -10.10 -18.33 4.59
CA LYS A 237 -11.44 -18.87 4.78
C LYS A 237 -11.43 -20.27 5.40
N THR A 238 -10.42 -21.10 5.11
CA THR A 238 -10.27 -22.41 5.77
C THR A 238 -9.87 -22.29 7.23
N ARG A 239 -9.44 -21.10 7.67
CA ARG A 239 -9.11 -20.73 9.05
C ARG A 239 -10.21 -19.88 9.72
N ASP A 240 -11.45 -19.98 9.24
CA ASP A 240 -12.64 -19.27 9.73
C ASP A 240 -12.57 -17.73 9.69
N MET A 241 -11.65 -17.17 8.91
CA MET A 241 -11.55 -15.73 8.70
C MET A 241 -12.39 -15.30 7.49
N ARG A 242 -13.12 -14.20 7.63
CA ARG A 242 -14.03 -13.68 6.60
C ARG A 242 -13.81 -12.21 6.30
N LEU A 243 -14.28 -11.77 5.14
CA LEU A 243 -14.28 -10.36 4.78
C LEU A 243 -15.08 -9.53 5.81
N ALA A 244 -14.50 -8.40 6.19
CA ALA A 244 -15.17 -7.36 6.93
C ALA A 244 -16.05 -6.56 5.97
N LEU A 245 -17.35 -6.51 6.27
CA LEU A 245 -18.34 -5.73 5.53
C LEU A 245 -18.91 -4.67 6.46
N THR A 246 -19.41 -3.56 5.89
CA THR A 246 -19.94 -2.42 6.68
C THR A 246 -20.99 -2.82 7.72
N ARG A 247 -21.79 -3.86 7.44
CA ARG A 247 -22.84 -4.37 8.36
C ARG A 247 -22.46 -5.67 9.08
N LYS A 248 -21.31 -6.26 8.77
CA LYS A 248 -20.90 -7.55 9.32
C LYS A 248 -19.39 -7.53 9.59
N PRO A 249 -18.99 -7.42 10.87
CA PRO A 249 -17.59 -7.50 11.25
C PRO A 249 -16.96 -8.81 10.75
N GLY A 250 -15.71 -8.67 10.31
CA GLY A 250 -14.87 -9.73 9.81
C GLY A 250 -13.42 -9.36 10.02
N GLN A 251 -12.53 -10.28 9.65
CA GLN A 251 -11.11 -10.16 9.92
C GLN A 251 -10.33 -9.66 8.71
N ILE A 252 -10.92 -9.70 7.51
CA ILE A 252 -10.20 -9.47 6.26
C ILE A 252 -10.68 -8.19 5.56
N ALA A 253 -9.76 -7.30 5.22
CA ALA A 253 -9.95 -6.15 4.34
C ALA A 253 -9.13 -6.35 3.06
N VAL A 254 -9.67 -6.02 1.89
CA VAL A 254 -8.96 -6.19 0.61
C VAL A 254 -9.14 -4.99 -0.30
N GLU A 255 -8.11 -4.74 -1.11
CA GLU A 255 -8.16 -3.79 -2.22
C GLU A 255 -7.39 -4.35 -3.41
N ASN A 256 -8.08 -4.46 -4.55
CA ASN A 256 -7.49 -4.94 -5.81
C ASN A 256 -6.88 -3.75 -6.58
N TYR A 257 -5.71 -3.96 -7.18
CA TYR A 257 -5.05 -2.91 -7.96
C TYR A 257 -5.47 -2.84 -9.44
N TRP A 258 -5.94 -3.95 -10.04
CA TRP A 258 -6.47 -4.02 -11.41
C TRP A 258 -7.39 -5.22 -11.60
#